data_AF-A0A830V636-F1
#
_entry.id   AF-A0A830V636-F1
#
_cell.length_a   1.000
_cell.length_b   1.000
_cell.length_c   1.000
_cell.angle_alpha   90.00
_cell.angle_beta   90.00
_cell.angle_gamma   90.00
#
_symmetry.space_group_name_H-M   'P 1'
#
loop_
_entity.id
_entity.type
_entity.pdbx_description
1 polymer ?
#
loop_
_entity_poly.entity_id
_entity_poly.type
_entity_poly.pdbx_seq_one_letter_code
_entity_poly.pdbx_strand_id
1 'polypeptide(L)'
;MSLTKLLPVILLMMATGVQASTRDEIERLWNPQGMAAQPAQPAADTSARTEKPAPRWFRLSNGRQVNLADWKVVLFMQGHCPYCHQFDPVLKQLAQQYGFSVFPYTLDGQGDTAFPEALPVPPDV
;
A
#
# COMPACT_ATOMS: atom_id res chain seq x y z
N MET A 1 -15.39 -61.72 0.29
CA MET A 1 -14.18 -60.97 -0.12
C MET A 1 -14.29 -59.54 0.42
N SER A 2 -14.31 -59.44 1.74
CA SER A 2 -13.26 -58.87 2.60
C SER A 2 -13.16 -57.35 2.53
N LEU A 3 -14.13 -56.72 3.19
CA LEU A 3 -14.23 -55.30 3.54
C LEU A 3 -12.92 -54.70 4.07
N THR A 4 -12.06 -55.54 4.66
CA THR A 4 -10.72 -55.20 5.14
C THR A 4 -9.72 -54.77 4.05
N LYS A 5 -9.95 -55.10 2.77
CA LYS A 5 -9.10 -54.63 1.66
C LYS A 5 -9.45 -53.22 1.15
N LEU A 6 -10.65 -52.72 1.49
CA LEU A 6 -11.11 -51.37 1.12
C LEU A 6 -10.65 -50.30 2.11
N LEU A 7 -10.33 -50.70 3.35
CA LEU A 7 -9.87 -49.80 4.41
C LEU A 7 -8.62 -48.96 4.04
N PRO A 8 -7.53 -49.52 3.45
CA PRO A 8 -6.38 -48.71 3.10
C PRO A 8 -6.66 -47.75 1.92
N VAL A 9 -7.54 -48.14 0.99
CA VAL A 9 -7.94 -47.29 -0.15
C VAL A 9 -8.77 -46.09 0.33
N ILE A 10 -9.69 -46.33 1.27
CA ILE A 10 -10.50 -45.29 1.90
C ILE A 10 -9.62 -44.34 2.72
N LEU A 11 -8.63 -44.87 3.45
CA LEU A 11 -7.70 -44.04 4.22
C LEU A 11 -6.82 -43.15 3.33
N LEU A 12 -6.38 -43.66 2.17
CA LEU A 12 -5.56 -42.91 1.21
C LEU A 12 -6.36 -41.76 0.54
N MET A 13 -7.65 -41.96 0.27
CA MET A 13 -8.54 -40.95 -0.31
C MET A 13 -8.82 -39.77 0.64
N MET A 14 -8.72 -39.95 1.96
CA MET A 14 -8.97 -38.86 2.93
C MET A 14 -7.78 -37.89 3.07
N ALA A 15 -6.58 -38.26 2.62
CA ALA A 15 -5.37 -37.45 2.80
C ALA A 15 -5.22 -36.29 1.81
N THR A 16 -6.02 -36.24 0.73
CA THR A 16 -5.89 -35.23 -0.34
C THR A 16 -6.83 -34.03 -0.20
N GLY A 17 -7.64 -33.96 0.87
CA GLY A 17 -8.71 -32.95 1.03
C GLY A 17 -8.33 -31.61 1.70
N VAL A 18 -7.06 -31.36 2.05
CA VAL A 18 -6.68 -30.28 3.01
C VAL A 18 -6.20 -28.97 2.37
N GLN A 19 -6.60 -28.65 1.13
CA GLN A 19 -6.12 -27.45 0.40
C GLN A 19 -7.22 -26.49 -0.06
N ALA A 20 -8.49 -26.72 0.29
CA ALA A 20 -9.59 -25.89 -0.20
C ALA A 20 -9.77 -24.57 0.58
N SER A 21 -9.49 -24.53 1.89
CA SER A 21 -9.81 -23.35 2.71
C SER A 21 -8.83 -22.18 2.56
N THR A 22 -7.57 -22.42 2.15
CA THR A 22 -6.57 -21.35 2.03
C THR A 22 -6.88 -20.42 0.86
N ARG A 23 -7.52 -20.92 -0.20
CA ARG A 23 -7.82 -20.11 -1.39
C ARG A 23 -8.96 -19.11 -1.11
N ASP A 24 -10.04 -19.57 -0.50
CA ASP A 24 -11.18 -18.71 -0.12
C ASP A 24 -10.76 -17.64 0.89
N GLU A 25 -9.80 -17.94 1.77
CA GLU A 25 -9.26 -16.99 2.73
C GLU A 25 -8.41 -15.89 2.06
N ILE A 26 -7.58 -16.25 1.07
CA ILE A 26 -6.82 -15.27 0.27
C ILE A 26 -7.76 -14.36 -0.54
N GLU A 27 -8.83 -14.92 -1.11
CA GLU A 27 -9.84 -14.13 -1.84
C GLU A 27 -10.63 -13.19 -0.92
N ARG A 28 -10.87 -13.57 0.34
CA ARG A 28 -11.47 -12.68 1.36
C ARG A 28 -10.54 -11.57 1.84
N LEU A 29 -9.23 -11.82 1.84
CA LEU A 29 -8.21 -10.83 2.20
C LEU A 29 -7.87 -9.89 1.04
N TRP A 30 -8.22 -10.26 -0.20
CA TRP A 30 -8.05 -9.40 -1.36
C TRP A 30 -9.06 -8.25 -1.35
N ASN A 31 -8.63 -7.10 -0.84
CA ASN A 31 -9.34 -5.83 -0.97
C ASN A 31 -8.68 -4.96 -2.08
N PRO A 32 -9.24 -4.88 -3.29
CA PRO A 32 -8.66 -4.09 -4.38
C PRO A 32 -8.67 -2.58 -4.14
N GLN A 33 -9.31 -2.11 -3.05
CA GLN A 33 -9.45 -0.71 -2.68
C GLN A 33 -8.51 -0.30 -1.52
N GLY A 34 -7.69 -1.22 -1.00
CA GLY A 34 -6.75 -0.96 0.10
C GLY A 34 -7.41 -0.78 1.48
N MET A 35 -6.62 -0.47 2.51
CA MET A 35 -7.03 -0.40 3.93
C MET A 35 -8.05 0.70 4.28
N ALA A 36 -8.64 1.40 3.30
CA ALA A 36 -9.57 2.51 3.54
C ALA A 36 -11.04 2.07 3.68
N ALA A 37 -11.36 0.78 3.54
CA ALA A 37 -12.74 0.28 3.45
C ALA A 37 -13.24 -0.47 4.69
N GLN A 38 -12.73 -0.17 5.89
CA GLN A 38 -13.44 -0.54 7.13
C GLN A 38 -14.39 0.61 7.49
N PRO A 39 -15.72 0.39 7.47
CA PRO A 39 -16.65 1.37 8.00
C PRO A 39 -16.50 1.37 9.52
N ALA A 40 -15.77 2.34 10.05
CA ALA A 40 -15.92 2.72 11.44
C ALA A 40 -17.38 3.18 11.65
N GLN A 41 -18.02 2.69 12.71
CA GLN A 41 -19.32 3.16 13.17
C GLN A 41 -19.32 4.70 13.30
N PRO A 42 -20.46 5.36 13.03
CA PRO A 42 -20.47 6.79 12.75
C PRO A 42 -20.15 7.61 14.00
N ALA A 43 -18.93 8.13 14.06
CA ALA A 43 -18.65 9.35 14.79
C ALA A 43 -19.21 10.52 13.95
N ALA A 44 -19.99 11.37 14.62
CA ALA A 44 -20.75 12.47 14.03
C ALA A 44 -19.96 13.30 13.01
N ASP A 45 -20.59 13.52 11.86
CA ASP A 45 -20.50 14.68 10.98
C ASP A 45 -19.18 15.47 10.98
N THR A 46 -18.16 14.90 10.34
CA THR A 46 -17.42 15.65 9.32
C THR A 46 -17.06 14.65 8.24
N SER A 47 -17.98 14.47 7.28
CA SER A 47 -17.61 13.90 5.99
C SER A 47 -16.67 14.92 5.34
N ALA A 48 -15.38 14.82 5.65
CA ALA A 48 -14.34 15.35 4.78
C ALA A 48 -14.51 14.57 3.47
N ARG A 49 -15.34 15.12 2.59
CA ARG A 49 -15.45 14.64 1.22
C ARG A 49 -14.05 14.80 0.66
N THR A 50 -13.31 13.70 0.58
CA THR A 50 -12.06 13.66 -0.16
C THR A 50 -12.45 13.85 -1.62
N GLU A 51 -12.62 15.11 -2.02
CA GLU A 51 -12.86 15.46 -3.40
C GLU A 51 -11.61 15.04 -4.16
N LYS A 52 -11.81 14.11 -5.11
CA LYS A 52 -10.71 13.56 -5.89
C LYS A 52 -10.01 14.74 -6.58
N PRO A 53 -8.69 14.90 -6.41
CA PRO A 53 -7.97 16.02 -7.01
C PRO A 53 -8.20 16.04 -8.52
N ALA A 54 -8.33 17.24 -9.09
CA ALA A 54 -8.50 17.41 -10.53
C ALA A 54 -7.40 16.66 -11.30
N PRO A 55 -7.72 15.98 -12.42
CA PRO A 55 -6.74 15.22 -13.17
C PRO A 55 -5.56 16.08 -13.62
N ARG A 56 -4.35 15.54 -13.47
CA ARG A 56 -3.09 16.15 -13.91
C ARG A 56 -2.40 15.20 -14.88
N TRP A 57 -2.75 15.34 -16.15
CA TRP A 57 -2.22 14.48 -17.20
C TRP A 57 -0.74 14.77 -17.45
N PHE A 58 0.08 13.73 -17.33
CA PHE A 58 1.51 13.79 -17.59
C PHE A 58 1.92 12.71 -18.59
N ARG A 59 2.77 13.09 -19.55
CA ARG A 59 3.30 12.17 -20.56
C ARG A 59 4.65 11.64 -20.13
N LEU A 60 4.73 10.32 -19.94
CA LEU A 60 5.95 9.62 -19.59
C LEU A 60 6.89 9.51 -20.80
N SER A 61 8.16 9.20 -20.55
CA SER A 61 9.20 9.02 -21.59
C SER A 61 8.85 7.93 -22.62
N ASN A 62 8.08 6.92 -22.22
CA ASN A 62 7.56 5.88 -23.11
C ASN A 62 6.29 6.29 -23.89
N GLY A 63 5.88 7.56 -23.83
CA GLY A 63 4.71 8.08 -24.52
C GLY A 63 3.37 7.83 -23.85
N ARG A 64 3.31 7.04 -22.76
CA ARG A 64 2.06 6.80 -22.00
C ARG A 64 1.64 8.07 -21.27
N GLN A 65 0.33 8.31 -21.19
CA GLN A 65 -0.24 9.35 -20.35
C GLN A 65 -0.74 8.74 -19.03
N VAL A 66 -0.45 9.42 -17.93
CA VAL A 66 -0.91 9.06 -16.58
C VAL A 66 -1.53 10.28 -15.92
N ASN A 67 -2.53 10.06 -15.07
CA ASN A 67 -3.08 11.11 -14.22
C ASN A 67 -2.29 11.15 -12.91
N LEU A 68 -1.45 12.16 -12.70
CA LEU A 68 -0.60 12.26 -11.50
C LEU A 68 -1.40 12.39 -10.19
N ALA A 69 -2.68 12.74 -10.24
CA ALA A 69 -3.55 12.70 -9.05
C ALA A 69 -3.74 11.27 -8.50
N ASP A 70 -3.54 10.25 -9.34
CA ASP A 70 -3.63 8.84 -8.96
C ASP A 70 -2.27 8.24 -8.55
N TRP A 71 -1.19 9.05 -8.49
CA TRP A 71 0.18 8.58 -8.21
C TRP A 71 0.82 9.31 -7.01
N LYS A 72 1.63 8.57 -6.27
CA LYS A 72 2.39 9.04 -5.11
C LYS A 72 3.85 8.59 -5.24
N VAL A 73 4.78 9.47 -4.91
CA VAL A 73 6.19 9.10 -4.70
C VAL A 73 6.38 8.80 -3.23
N VAL A 74 6.81 7.59 -2.89
CA VAL A 74 7.17 7.23 -1.52
C VAL A 74 8.64 7.57 -1.31
N LEU A 75 8.93 8.40 -0.31
CA LEU A 75 10.29 8.81 0.04
C LEU A 75 10.68 8.15 1.36
N PHE A 76 11.83 7.49 1.43
CA PHE A 76 12.45 7.08 2.69
C PHE A 76 13.61 8.01 2.99
N MET A 77 13.62 8.57 4.20
CA MET A 77 14.58 9.59 4.62
C MET A 77 14.99 9.39 6.08
N GLN A 78 15.93 10.22 6.53
CA GLN A 78 16.30 10.39 7.93
C GLN A 78 16.53 11.88 8.17
N GLY A 79 16.12 12.39 9.33
CA GLY A 79 16.28 13.80 9.68
C GLY A 79 17.73 14.24 9.81
N HIS A 80 18.68 13.31 10.03
CA HIS A 80 20.11 13.61 10.09
C HIS A 80 20.87 13.29 8.80
N CYS A 81 20.20 12.82 7.74
CA CYS A 81 20.86 12.43 6.51
C CYS A 81 21.23 13.66 5.66
N PRO A 82 22.53 13.89 5.37
CA PRO A 82 22.96 15.07 4.62
C PRO A 82 22.47 15.08 3.17
N TYR A 83 22.23 13.90 2.58
CA TYR A 83 21.69 13.79 1.22
C TYR A 83 20.20 14.07 1.17
N CYS A 84 19.43 13.67 2.19
CA CYS A 84 18.01 14.01 2.31
C CYS A 84 17.83 15.52 2.33
N HIS A 85 18.60 16.25 3.16
CA HIS A 85 18.54 17.71 3.20
C HIS A 85 18.83 18.42 1.87
N GLN A 86 19.61 17.79 0.99
CA GLN A 86 19.90 18.34 -0.34
C GLN A 86 18.81 17.99 -1.36
N PHE A 87 18.30 16.76 -1.30
CA PHE A 87 17.37 16.22 -2.29
C PHE A 87 15.91 16.58 -2.00
N ASP A 88 15.51 16.55 -0.75
CA ASP A 88 14.11 16.67 -0.32
C ASP A 88 13.47 18.00 -0.76
N PRO A 89 14.16 19.17 -0.69
CA PRO A 89 13.64 20.42 -1.24
C PRO A 89 13.39 20.34 -2.75
N VAL A 90 14.28 19.67 -3.49
CA VAL A 90 14.17 19.50 -4.95
C VAL A 90 12.98 18.60 -5.28
N LEU A 91 12.82 17.49 -4.56
CA LEU A 91 11.68 16.59 -4.73
C LEU A 91 10.35 17.31 -4.41
N LYS A 92 10.30 18.09 -3.33
CA LYS A 92 9.12 18.88 -2.95
C LYS A 92 8.75 19.90 -4.04
N GLN A 93 9.74 20.58 -4.61
CA GLN A 93 9.52 21.52 -5.72
C GLN A 93 8.98 20.81 -6.96
N LEU A 94 9.57 19.67 -7.34
CA LEU A 94 9.09 18.86 -8.48
C LEU A 94 7.65 18.39 -8.26
N ALA A 95 7.32 17.94 -7.04
CA ALA A 95 5.97 17.52 -6.67
C ALA A 95 4.96 18.66 -6.84
N GLN A 96 5.31 19.87 -6.42
CA GLN A 96 4.46 21.05 -6.61
C GLN A 96 4.32 21.43 -8.08
N GLN A 97 5.42 21.41 -8.84
CA GLN A 97 5.45 21.79 -10.25
C GLN A 97 4.59 20.87 -11.12
N TYR A 98 4.73 19.55 -10.95
CA TYR A 98 3.99 18.57 -11.74
C TYR A 98 2.66 18.16 -11.10
N GLY A 99 2.49 18.45 -9.82
CA GLY A 99 1.29 18.16 -9.04
C GLY A 99 1.08 16.68 -8.71
N PHE A 100 2.17 15.89 -8.63
CA PHE A 100 2.12 14.62 -7.93
C PHE A 100 2.32 14.85 -6.43
N SER A 101 2.03 13.84 -5.61
CA SER A 101 2.19 13.94 -4.16
C SER A 101 3.31 13.04 -3.66
N VAL A 102 3.96 13.46 -2.58
CA VAL A 102 5.05 12.73 -1.92
C VAL A 102 4.55 12.20 -0.58
N PHE A 103 4.91 10.97 -0.25
CA PHE A 103 4.61 10.34 1.03
C PHE A 103 5.93 10.00 1.74
N PRO A 104 6.40 10.86 2.64
CA PRO A 104 7.68 10.70 3.32
C PRO A 104 7.61 9.79 4.54
N TYR A 105 8.56 8.88 4.63
CA TYR A 105 8.82 7.97 5.74
C TYR A 105 10.20 8.24 6.33
N THR A 106 10.30 8.32 7.66
CA THR A 106 11.56 8.52 8.37
C THR A 106 12.02 7.27 9.10
N LEU A 107 13.28 6.88 8.85
CA LEU A 107 13.93 5.73 9.48
C LEU A 107 14.53 6.06 10.85
N ASP A 108 14.70 7.35 11.19
CA ASP A 108 15.23 7.80 12.49
C ASP A 108 14.17 8.51 13.35
N GLY A 109 12.91 8.51 12.90
CA GLY A 109 11.80 9.17 13.58
C GLY A 109 11.79 10.70 13.45
N GLN A 110 12.70 11.27 12.66
CA GLN A 110 12.80 12.71 12.44
C GLN A 110 12.57 13.06 10.96
N GLY A 111 11.71 14.04 10.71
CA GLY A 111 11.60 14.70 9.41
C GLY A 111 12.67 15.77 9.21
N ASP A 112 12.67 16.41 8.04
CA ASP A 112 13.54 17.55 7.75
C ASP A 112 12.72 18.82 7.45
N THR A 113 13.37 19.89 6.99
CA THR A 113 12.67 21.16 6.68
C THR A 113 11.73 21.06 5.48
N ALA A 114 12.01 20.16 4.53
CA ALA A 114 11.15 19.92 3.39
C ALA A 114 9.96 19.03 3.77
N PHE A 115 10.18 18.00 4.58
CA PHE A 115 9.18 17.05 5.05
C PHE A 115 9.21 16.88 6.58
N PRO A 116 8.74 17.89 7.34
CA PRO A 116 8.82 17.86 8.80
C PRO A 116 7.89 16.83 9.45
N GLU A 117 6.81 16.46 8.74
CA GLU A 117 5.80 15.49 9.19
C GLU A 117 6.02 14.09 8.58
N ALA A 118 7.27 13.72 8.31
CA ALA A 118 7.61 12.37 7.83
C ALA A 118 7.16 11.32 8.85
N LEU A 119 6.48 10.27 8.37
CA LEU A 119 5.93 9.23 9.24
C LEU A 119 7.02 8.22 9.61
N PRO A 120 7.10 7.74 10.86
CA PRO A 120 8.03 6.69 11.21
C PRO A 120 7.72 5.41 10.45
N VAL A 121 8.75 4.74 9.95
CA VAL A 121 8.57 3.47 9.24
C VAL A 121 8.29 2.35 10.25
N PRO A 122 7.49 1.32 9.90
CA PRO A 122 7.27 0.18 10.79
C PRO A 122 8.58 -0.51 11.21
N PRO A 123 8.62 -1.20 12.37
CA PRO A 123 9.84 -1.82 12.88
C PRO A 123 10.37 -2.99 12.01
N ASP A 124 9.59 -3.46 11.03
CA ASP A 124 9.92 -4.60 10.19
C ASP A 124 10.74 -4.25 8.93
N VAL A 125 11.03 -2.96 8.70
CA VAL A 125 11.88 -2.46 7.61
C VAL A 125 13.25 -2.00 8.11
#